data_AF-A0A0R3U2B0-F1
#
_entry.id   AF-A0A0R3U2B0-F1
#
_cell.length_a   1.000
_cell.length_b   1.000
_cell.length_c   1.000
_cell.angle_alpha   90.00
_cell.angle_beta   90.00
_cell.angle_gamma   90.00
#
_symmetry.space_group_name_H-M   'P 1'
#
loop_
_entity.id
_entity.type
_entity.pdbx_description
1 polymer ?
#
loop_
_entity_poly.entity_id
_entity_poly.type
_entity_poly.pdbx_seq_one_letter_code
_entity_poly.pdbx_strand_id
1 'polypeptide(L)'
;MTFMIPTFLDERIFVTPTCSLRFRRVRKADEGVYSCYKRDLRFPSQWQSHAFVSFRLKIEEPSMKFPVASEILLGLLILTTWACLLILLWLVLSIWSLEVNKTAIIQAGERKRRKEKLAAFLAESQANDSHSFSRHSRIHNPKYLLLINIR
;
A
#
# COMPACT_ATOMS: atom_id res chain seq x y z
N MET A 1 -26.98 26.33 -39.96
CA MET A 1 -25.77 26.91 -39.31
C MET A 1 -24.59 26.69 -40.24
N THR A 2 -23.74 27.70 -40.43
CA THR A 2 -22.52 27.61 -41.26
C THR A 2 -21.30 27.58 -40.36
N PHE A 3 -20.36 26.66 -40.60
CA PHE A 3 -19.14 26.51 -39.81
C PHE A 3 -17.97 27.17 -40.53
N MET A 4 -17.08 27.80 -39.77
CA MET A 4 -15.94 28.55 -40.29
C MET A 4 -14.61 28.03 -39.71
N ILE A 5 -13.52 28.55 -40.25
CA ILE A 5 -12.17 28.35 -39.72
C ILE A 5 -12.12 28.99 -38.32
N PRO A 6 -11.53 28.32 -37.31
CA PRO A 6 -11.57 28.80 -35.94
C PRO A 6 -10.99 30.20 -35.85
N THR A 7 -11.75 31.12 -35.28
CA THR A 7 -11.29 32.47 -34.96
C THR A 7 -10.67 32.50 -33.56
N PHE A 8 -10.38 33.69 -33.01
CA PHE A 8 -9.92 33.82 -31.62
C PHE A 8 -10.95 33.34 -30.58
N LEU A 9 -12.20 33.14 -30.99
CA LEU A 9 -13.22 32.50 -30.18
C LEU A 9 -12.97 30.99 -30.21
N ASP A 10 -12.80 30.36 -29.04
CA ASP A 10 -12.58 28.91 -28.88
C ASP A 10 -13.85 28.11 -29.28
N GLU A 11 -14.11 28.08 -30.58
CA GLU A 11 -15.23 27.40 -31.19
C GLU A 11 -15.02 25.89 -31.05
N ARG A 12 -16.06 25.20 -30.57
CA ARG A 12 -16.02 23.75 -30.31
C ARG A 12 -16.11 22.92 -31.58
N ILE A 13 -16.84 23.43 -32.58
CA ILE A 13 -17.04 22.82 -33.90
C ILE A 13 -16.49 23.81 -34.92
N PHE A 14 -15.45 23.41 -35.66
CA PHE A 14 -14.76 24.30 -36.58
C PHE A 14 -14.26 23.56 -37.81
N VAL A 15 -14.00 24.31 -38.88
CA VAL A 15 -13.47 23.79 -40.14
C VAL A 15 -11.96 24.01 -40.20
N THR A 16 -11.20 23.01 -40.60
CA THR A 16 -9.75 23.16 -40.81
C THR A 16 -9.46 23.83 -42.16
N PRO A 17 -8.25 24.37 -42.38
CA PRO A 17 -7.83 24.87 -43.69
C PRO A 17 -7.93 23.83 -44.83
N THR A 18 -7.87 22.54 -44.46
CA THR A 18 -8.05 21.39 -45.37
C THR A 18 -9.52 21.01 -45.61
N CYS A 19 -10.48 21.88 -45.27
CA CYS A 19 -11.92 21.64 -45.40
C CYS A 19 -12.44 20.43 -44.60
N SER A 20 -11.81 20.08 -43.48
CA SER A 20 -12.31 19.03 -42.58
C SER A 20 -13.08 19.63 -41.41
N LEU A 21 -14.25 19.08 -41.09
CA LEU A 21 -15.04 19.50 -39.92
C LEU A 21 -14.53 18.75 -38.68
N ARG A 22 -14.09 19.50 -37.67
CA ARG A 22 -13.57 18.94 -36.42
C ARG A 22 -14.43 19.32 -35.22
N PHE A 23 -14.51 18.37 -34.29
CA PHE A 23 -15.23 18.51 -33.03
C PHE A 23 -14.24 18.34 -31.88
N ARG A 24 -14.06 19.36 -31.03
CA ARG A 24 -13.20 19.26 -29.82
C ARG A 24 -13.89 18.57 -28.66
N ARG A 25 -15.21 18.75 -28.53
CA ARG A 25 -16.04 18.15 -27.47
C ARG A 25 -17.39 17.79 -28.05
N VAL A 26 -17.58 16.51 -28.37
CA VAL A 26 -18.82 16.00 -28.97
C VAL A 26 -19.91 15.92 -27.89
N ARG A 27 -21.13 16.41 -28.19
CA ARG A 27 -22.31 16.36 -27.32
C ARG A 27 -23.48 15.75 -28.09
N LYS A 28 -24.42 15.08 -27.41
CA LYS A 28 -25.66 14.58 -28.05
C LYS A 28 -26.42 15.64 -28.86
N ALA A 29 -26.37 16.91 -28.44
CA ALA A 29 -26.97 18.02 -29.19
C ALA A 29 -26.33 18.29 -30.56
N ASP A 30 -25.18 17.68 -30.87
CA ASP A 30 -24.51 17.78 -32.17
C ASP A 30 -24.98 16.71 -33.15
N GLU A 31 -25.89 15.82 -32.74
CA GLU A 31 -26.48 14.86 -33.66
C GLU A 31 -27.25 15.60 -34.77
N GLY A 32 -26.98 15.21 -36.01
CA GLY A 32 -27.56 15.89 -37.15
C GLY A 32 -26.93 15.54 -38.48
N VAL A 33 -27.39 16.23 -39.51
CA VAL A 33 -26.86 16.10 -40.87
C VAL A 33 -25.97 17.30 -41.16
N TYR A 34 -24.73 17.02 -41.54
CA TYR A 34 -23.73 18.00 -41.91
C TYR A 34 -23.48 17.94 -43.41
N SER A 35 -23.80 19.04 -44.11
CA SER A 35 -23.67 19.15 -45.55
C SER A 35 -22.51 20.07 -45.91
N CYS A 36 -21.65 19.59 -46.81
CA CYS A 36 -20.55 20.36 -47.37
C CYS A 36 -20.96 20.92 -48.73
N TYR A 37 -20.75 22.23 -48.90
CA TYR A 37 -21.03 22.95 -50.14
C TYR A 37 -19.72 23.48 -50.71
N LYS A 38 -19.61 23.46 -52.04
CA LYS A 38 -18.52 24.10 -52.77
C LYS A 38 -19.04 25.37 -53.43
N ARG A 39 -18.14 26.29 -53.77
CA ARG A 39 -18.52 27.43 -54.62
C ARG A 39 -18.78 26.97 -56.05
N ASP A 40 -19.67 27.67 -56.75
CA ASP A 40 -19.86 27.44 -58.17
C ASP A 40 -18.61 27.91 -58.92
N LEU A 41 -18.10 27.08 -59.85
CA LEU A 41 -16.96 27.41 -60.70
C LEU A 41 -17.29 28.51 -61.69
N ARG A 42 -18.56 28.62 -62.11
CA ARG A 42 -19.03 29.64 -63.05
C ARG A 42 -19.28 30.98 -62.36
N PHE A 43 -19.74 30.93 -61.11
CA PHE A 43 -20.07 32.11 -60.31
C PHE A 43 -19.43 31.98 -58.91
N PRO A 44 -18.17 32.41 -58.73
CA PRO A 44 -17.44 32.22 -57.48
C PRO A 44 -17.98 33.05 -56.30
N SER A 45 -18.98 33.90 -56.53
CA SER A 45 -19.75 34.60 -55.49
C SER A 45 -20.90 33.75 -54.93
N GLN A 46 -21.29 32.68 -55.63
CA GLN A 46 -22.44 31.85 -55.27
C GLN A 46 -21.99 30.47 -54.76
N TRP A 47 -22.72 29.97 -53.78
CA TRP A 47 -22.62 28.59 -53.32
C TRP A 47 -23.40 27.69 -54.28
N GLN A 48 -22.95 26.44 -54.43
CA GLN A 48 -23.71 25.45 -55.19
C GLN A 48 -25.09 25.23 -54.56
N SER A 49 -26.11 25.08 -55.41
CA SER A 49 -27.49 24.82 -54.99
C SER A 49 -27.66 23.44 -54.34
N HIS A 50 -26.82 22.48 -54.71
CA HIS A 50 -26.80 21.13 -54.15
C HIS A 50 -25.56 20.91 -53.28
N ALA A 51 -25.71 20.16 -52.19
CA ALA A 51 -24.58 19.77 -51.35
C ALA A 51 -23.64 18.84 -52.12
N PHE A 52 -22.33 19.05 -52.02
CA PHE A 52 -21.34 18.16 -52.61
C PHE A 52 -21.33 16.80 -51.88
N VAL A 53 -21.45 16.82 -50.56
CA VAL A 53 -21.55 15.63 -49.72
C VAL A 53 -22.32 15.95 -48.44
N SER A 54 -23.06 14.98 -47.92
CA SER A 54 -23.72 15.07 -46.63
C SER A 54 -23.37 13.87 -45.75
N PHE A 55 -23.13 14.13 -44.46
CA PHE A 55 -22.81 13.12 -43.46
C PHE A 55 -23.83 13.21 -42.33
N ARG A 56 -24.37 12.06 -41.91
CA ARG A 56 -25.20 11.99 -40.71
C ARG A 56 -24.33 11.63 -39.53
N LEU A 57 -24.15 12.57 -38.61
CA LEU A 57 -23.46 12.34 -37.35
C LEU A 57 -24.47 11.77 -36.34
N LYS A 58 -24.27 10.52 -35.95
CA LYS A 58 -25.01 9.87 -34.87
C LYS A 58 -24.05 9.63 -33.72
N ILE A 59 -24.40 10.12 -32.54
CA ILE A 59 -23.54 10.06 -31.36
C ILE A 59 -24.12 8.97 -30.47
N GLU A 60 -23.49 7.81 -30.48
CA GLU A 60 -23.87 6.77 -29.56
C GLU A 60 -23.18 7.05 -28.22
N GLU A 61 -23.98 7.12 -27.16
CA GLU A 61 -23.40 7.09 -25.82
C GLU A 61 -22.59 5.82 -25.68
N PRO A 62 -21.38 5.87 -25.10
CA PRO A 62 -20.67 4.66 -24.76
C PRO A 62 -21.63 3.83 -23.92
N SER A 63 -22.05 2.66 -24.42
CA SER A 63 -22.88 1.77 -23.63
C SER A 63 -22.00 1.27 -22.50
N MET A 64 -22.01 1.98 -21.37
CA MET A 64 -21.58 1.42 -20.09
C MET A 64 -22.56 0.30 -19.79
N LYS A 65 -22.29 -0.87 -20.37
CA LYS A 65 -22.96 -2.11 -19.99
C LYS A 65 -22.48 -2.36 -18.58
N PHE A 66 -23.38 -2.17 -17.62
CA PHE A 66 -23.13 -2.65 -16.26
C PHE A 66 -22.75 -4.13 -16.36
N PRO A 67 -21.69 -4.57 -15.65
CA PRO A 67 -21.24 -5.94 -15.71
C PRO A 67 -22.42 -6.84 -15.34
N VAL A 68 -22.59 -7.91 -16.11
CA VAL A 68 -23.65 -8.89 -15.88
C VAL A 68 -23.47 -9.45 -14.47
N ALA A 69 -24.56 -9.73 -13.76
CA ALA A 69 -24.51 -10.23 -12.37
C ALA A 69 -23.57 -11.45 -12.20
N SER A 70 -23.40 -12.26 -13.25
CA SER A 70 -22.47 -13.38 -13.31
C SER A 70 -21.00 -12.96 -13.23
N GLU A 71 -20.61 -11.84 -13.84
CA GLU A 71 -19.24 -11.33 -13.80
C GLU A 71 -18.88 -10.80 -12.40
N ILE A 72 -19.85 -10.15 -11.75
CA ILE A 72 -19.72 -9.69 -10.36
C ILE A 72 -19.57 -10.90 -9.41
N LEU A 73 -20.40 -11.93 -9.60
CA LEU A 73 -20.34 -13.16 -8.81
C LEU A 73 -19.00 -13.90 -8.99
N LEU A 74 -18.51 -14.00 -10.22
CA LEU A 74 -17.20 -14.60 -10.50
C LEU A 74 -16.06 -13.84 -9.79
N GLY A 75 -16.11 -12.50 -9.83
CA GLY A 75 -15.17 -11.64 -9.11
C GLY A 75 -15.19 -11.89 -7.60
N LEU A 76 -16.38 -11.99 -7.00
CA LEU A 76 -16.54 -12.29 -5.57
C LEU A 76 -16.03 -13.68 -5.19
N LEU A 77 -16.26 -14.71 -6.03
CA LEU A 77 -15.76 -16.06 -5.80
C LEU A 77 -14.22 -16.12 -5.82
N ILE A 78 -13.60 -15.41 -6.76
CA ILE A 78 -12.14 -15.32 -6.81
C ILE A 78 -11.61 -14.64 -5.56
N LEU A 79 -12.18 -13.48 -5.19
CA LEU A 79 -11.75 -12.73 -4.00
C LEU A 79 -11.91 -13.53 -2.70
N THR A 80 -13.04 -14.20 -2.52
CA THR A 80 -13.29 -15.03 -1.33
C THR A 80 -12.34 -16.23 -1.24
N THR A 81 -12.05 -16.87 -2.38
CA THR A 81 -11.08 -17.98 -2.44
C THR A 81 -9.69 -17.50 -2.02
N TRP A 82 -9.22 -16.37 -2.56
CA TRP A 82 -7.94 -15.78 -2.19
C TRP A 82 -7.87 -15.36 -0.72
N ALA A 83 -8.92 -14.74 -0.21
CA ALA A 83 -9.00 -14.36 1.20
C ALA A 83 -8.90 -15.59 2.11
N CYS A 84 -9.60 -16.69 1.78
CA CYS A 84 -9.51 -17.93 2.54
C CYS A 84 -8.10 -18.51 2.55
N LEU A 85 -7.41 -18.54 1.40
CA LEU A 85 -6.03 -19.02 1.32
C LEU A 85 -5.07 -18.20 2.18
N LEU A 86 -5.19 -16.87 2.15
CA LEU A 86 -4.38 -15.97 2.96
C LEU A 86 -4.65 -16.14 4.45
N ILE A 87 -5.92 -16.29 4.84
CA ILE A 87 -6.30 -16.55 6.24
C ILE A 87 -5.72 -17.89 6.71
N LEU A 88 -5.82 -18.94 5.91
CA LEU A 88 -5.26 -20.26 6.27
C LEU A 88 -3.73 -20.20 6.43
N LEU A 89 -3.04 -19.57 5.47
CA LEU A 89 -1.60 -19.37 5.57
C LEU A 89 -1.24 -18.57 6.84
N TRP A 90 -1.99 -17.51 7.12
CA TRP A 90 -1.80 -16.69 8.31
C TRP A 90 -2.00 -17.46 9.60
N LEU A 91 -3.03 -18.31 9.67
CA LEU A 91 -3.29 -19.15 10.84
C LEU A 91 -2.15 -20.13 11.08
N VAL A 92 -1.64 -20.79 10.03
CA VAL A 92 -0.48 -21.68 10.15
C VAL A 92 0.72 -20.91 10.68
N LEU A 93 1.05 -19.77 10.09
CA LEU A 93 2.16 -18.92 10.55
C LEU A 93 1.99 -18.47 12.00
N SER A 94 0.77 -18.12 12.39
CA SER A 94 0.46 -17.68 13.75
C SER A 94 0.64 -18.80 14.76
N ILE A 95 0.17 -20.01 14.45
CA ILE A 95 0.36 -21.19 15.31
C ILE A 95 1.85 -21.50 15.47
N TRP A 96 2.60 -21.50 14.36
CA TRP A 96 4.05 -21.70 14.39
C TRP A 96 4.77 -20.64 15.23
N SER A 97 4.40 -19.37 15.06
CA SER A 97 4.96 -18.26 15.83
C SER A 97 4.67 -18.41 17.33
N LEU A 98 3.45 -18.80 17.69
CA LEU A 98 3.07 -19.06 19.08
C LEU A 98 3.89 -20.18 19.70
N GLU A 99 4.12 -21.27 18.97
CA GLU A 99 4.90 -22.41 19.47
C GLU A 99 6.37 -22.03 19.68
N VAL A 100 6.97 -21.33 18.72
CA VAL A 100 8.34 -20.81 18.85
C VAL A 100 8.44 -19.83 20.03
N ASN A 101 7.47 -18.93 20.19
CA ASN A 101 7.50 -17.97 21.30
C ASN A 101 7.36 -18.67 22.67
N LYS A 102 6.49 -19.69 22.78
CA LYS A 102 6.37 -20.50 24.00
C LYS A 102 7.68 -21.19 24.34
N THR A 103 8.32 -21.85 23.37
CA THR A 103 9.60 -22.54 23.62
C THR A 103 10.70 -21.55 24.02
N ALA A 104 10.76 -20.36 23.40
CA ALA A 104 11.71 -19.31 23.76
C ALA A 104 11.49 -18.80 25.20
N ILE A 105 10.24 -18.57 25.61
CA ILE A 105 9.89 -18.13 26.98
C ILE A 105 10.27 -19.20 28.00
N ILE A 106 9.98 -20.48 27.73
CA ILE A 106 10.33 -21.59 28.63
C ILE A 106 11.85 -21.67 28.80
N GLN A 107 12.60 -21.65 27.71
CA GLN A 107 14.07 -21.67 27.75
C GLN A 107 14.65 -20.45 28.48
N ALA A 108 14.09 -19.25 28.28
CA ALA A 108 14.50 -18.05 29.01
C ALA A 108 14.21 -18.17 30.52
N GLY A 109 13.05 -18.73 30.88
CA GLY A 109 12.67 -19.00 32.26
C GLY A 109 13.61 -19.97 32.98
N GLU A 110 14.00 -21.07 32.31
CA GLU A 110 14.96 -22.02 32.85
C GLU A 110 16.35 -21.41 33.05
N ARG A 111 16.82 -20.61 32.09
CA ARG A 111 18.11 -19.88 32.20
C ARG A 111 18.09 -18.91 33.39
N LYS A 112 16.99 -18.21 33.62
CA LYS A 112 16.83 -17.31 34.78
C LYS A 112 16.90 -18.08 36.10
N ARG A 113 16.14 -19.18 36.22
CA ARG A 113 16.16 -20.03 37.44
C ARG A 113 17.55 -20.60 37.74
N ARG A 114 18.31 -21.01 36.71
CA ARG A 114 19.70 -21.48 36.89
C ARG A 114 20.62 -20.37 37.39
N LYS A 115 20.48 -19.16 36.85
CA LYS A 115 21.25 -17.98 37.32
C LYS A 115 20.92 -17.61 38.77
N GLU A 116 19.64 -17.64 39.14
CA GLU A 116 19.20 -17.35 40.52
C GLU A 116 19.74 -18.38 41.52
N LYS A 117 19.69 -19.67 41.18
CA LYS A 117 20.30 -20.73 42.02
C LYS A 117 21.80 -20.52 42.20
N LEU A 118 22.52 -20.24 41.11
CA LEU A 118 23.96 -19.97 41.18
C LEU A 118 24.27 -18.73 42.04
N ALA A 119 23.51 -17.65 41.88
CA ALA A 119 23.66 -16.45 42.69
C ALA A 119 23.40 -16.71 44.18
N ALA A 120 22.39 -17.54 44.51
CA ALA A 120 22.11 -17.94 45.89
C ALA A 120 23.26 -18.77 46.50
N PHE A 121 23.80 -19.74 45.76
CA PHE A 121 24.98 -20.51 46.21
C PHE A 121 26.21 -19.62 46.43
N LEU A 122 26.46 -18.68 45.52
CA LEU A 122 27.57 -17.73 45.66
C LEU A 122 27.38 -16.82 46.88
N ALA A 123 26.16 -16.35 47.13
CA ALA A 123 25.84 -15.53 48.31
C ALA A 123 26.01 -16.31 49.62
N GLU A 124 25.60 -17.58 49.65
CA GLU A 124 25.77 -18.47 50.82
C GLU A 124 27.26 -18.77 51.08
N SER A 125 28.06 -19.04 50.03
CA SER A 125 29.51 -19.23 50.15
C SER A 125 30.19 -17.99 50.73
N GLN A 126 29.85 -16.79 50.21
CA GLN A 126 30.41 -15.53 50.74
C GLN A 126 30.01 -15.26 52.18
N ALA A 127 28.76 -15.57 52.57
CA ALA A 127 28.30 -15.43 53.94
C ALA A 127 29.04 -16.39 54.90
N ASN A 128 29.30 -17.63 54.44
CA ASN A 128 30.01 -18.62 55.23
C ASN A 128 31.51 -18.27 55.40
N ASP A 129 32.15 -17.73 54.36
CA ASP A 129 33.51 -17.21 54.42
C ASP A 129 33.63 -15.97 55.31
N SER A 130 32.62 -15.10 55.31
CA SER A 130 32.55 -13.95 56.21
C SER A 130 32.41 -14.39 57.68
N HIS A 131 31.63 -15.45 57.92
CA HIS A 131 31.48 -16.04 59.25
C HIS A 131 32.76 -16.76 59.72
N SER A 132 33.50 -17.44 58.83
CA SER A 132 34.77 -18.10 59.17
C SER A 132 35.86 -17.06 59.48
N PHE A 133 35.94 -15.97 58.71
CA PHE A 133 36.83 -14.84 58.98
C PHE A 133 36.51 -14.16 60.32
N SER A 134 35.22 -13.95 60.62
CA SER A 134 34.79 -13.38 61.90
C SER A 134 35.01 -14.32 63.09
N ARG A 135 34.93 -15.65 62.89
CA ARG A 135 35.24 -16.66 63.92
C ARG A 135 36.75 -16.74 64.16
N HIS A 136 37.58 -16.59 63.13
CA HIS A 136 39.04 -16.56 63.27
C HIS A 136 39.53 -15.26 63.93
N SER A 137 38.91 -14.12 63.63
CA SER A 137 39.19 -12.83 64.29
C SER A 137 38.75 -12.82 65.77
N ARG A 138 37.72 -13.59 66.16
CA ARG A 138 37.30 -13.74 67.57
C ARG A 138 38.18 -14.65 68.42
N ILE A 139 39.05 -15.48 67.81
CA ILE A 139 40.04 -16.29 68.53
C ILE A 139 41.30 -15.46 68.85
N HIS A 140 41.53 -14.35 68.15
CA HIS A 140 42.55 -13.38 68.53
C HIS A 140 41.95 -12.27 69.43
N ASN A 141 41.67 -12.62 70.68
CA ASN A 141 41.71 -11.61 71.74
C ASN A 141 43.19 -11.21 71.98
N PRO A 142 43.53 -9.91 71.95
CA PRO A 142 44.88 -9.43 72.18
C PRO A 142 45.24 -9.59 73.66
N LYS A 143 45.89 -10.71 74.00
CA LYS A 143 46.55 -10.88 75.30
C LYS A 143 48.00 -11.33 75.17
N TYR A 144 48.71 -10.88 74.14
CA TYR A 144 50.17 -10.92 74.18
C TYR A 144 50.72 -9.62 73.62
N LEU A 145 51.09 -8.76 74.56
CA LEU A 145 51.97 -7.62 74.40
C LEU A 145 53.32 -8.18 73.93
N LEU A 146 53.53 -8.25 72.62
CA LEU A 146 54.80 -8.67 72.04
C LEU A 146 55.71 -7.43 72.07
N LEU A 147 56.57 -7.41 73.08
CA LEU A 147 57.70 -6.49 73.22
C LEU A 147 58.55 -6.59 71.95
N ILE A 148 58.46 -5.56 71.11
CA ILE A 148 59.42 -5.28 70.04
C ILE A 148 60.67 -4.76 70.74
N ASN A 149 61.70 -5.60 70.85
CA ASN A 149 63.04 -5.17 71.24
C ASN A 149 63.76 -4.68 69.98
N ILE A 150 63.94 -3.37 69.89
CA ILE A 150 64.72 -2.70 68.85
C ILE A 150 66.16 -2.64 69.34
N ARG A 151 67.08 -3.31 68.63
CA ARG A 151 68.50 -2.97 68.60
C ARG A 151 69.06 -3.20 67.21
#